data_AF-X1FRA2-F1
#
_entry.id   AF-X1FRA2-F1
#
_cell.length_a   1.000
_cell.length_b   1.000
_cell.length_c   1.000
_cell.angle_alpha   90.00
_cell.angle_beta   90.00
_cell.angle_gamma   90.00
#
_symmetry.space_group_name_H-M   'P 1'
#
loop_
_entity.id
_entity.type
_entity.pdbx_description
1 polymer ?
#
loop_
_entity_poly.entity_id
_entity_poly.type
_entity_poly.pdbx_seq_one_letter_code
_entity_poly.pdbx_strand_id
1 'polypeptide(L)'
;DRVVLDETGLNTIEMRLDCDAMVNLGVCYDKLRPDDVAEIVKRYPDKRDKLMVSSMLGTSGGGYFSVPRAVLAMRMAGLKREVIEQVTWENPRRFYSLPLD
;
A
#
# COMPACT_ATOMS: atom_id res chain seq x y z
N ASP A 1 3.24 -1.76 20.83
CA ASP A 1 2.89 -0.50 20.16
C ASP A 1 2.49 -0.73 18.71
N ARG A 2 1.71 0.18 18.12
CA ARG A 2 1.37 0.15 16.69
C ARG A 2 2.48 0.83 15.90
N VAL A 3 3.16 0.08 15.03
CA VAL A 3 4.30 0.57 14.23
C VAL A 3 4.01 0.45 12.75
N VAL A 4 4.37 1.47 11.99
CA VAL A 4 4.34 1.48 10.52
C VAL A 4 5.75 1.64 9.98
N LEU A 5 6.14 0.76 9.07
CA LEU A 5 7.33 0.92 8.24
C LEU A 5 6.94 1.71 7.01
N ASP A 6 7.13 3.03 7.09
CA ASP A 6 6.75 3.95 6.02
C ASP A 6 7.74 3.95 4.86
N GLU A 7 7.28 4.37 3.69
CA GLU A 7 8.07 4.51 2.46
C GLU A 7 8.79 3.24 2.01
N THR A 8 8.04 2.15 1.88
CA THR A 8 8.59 0.88 1.43
C THR A 8 9.05 0.95 -0.03
N GLY A 9 10.20 0.33 -0.31
CA GLY A 9 10.71 0.11 -1.66
C GLY A 9 10.79 -1.37 -2.01
N LEU A 10 10.83 -1.70 -3.30
CA LEU A 10 10.92 -3.09 -3.79
C LEU A 10 12.09 -3.87 -3.19
N ASN A 11 13.23 -3.22 -2.95
CA ASN A 11 14.44 -3.81 -2.38
C ASN A 11 14.32 -4.13 -0.87
N THR A 12 13.26 -3.69 -0.20
CA THR A 12 13.09 -3.87 1.26
C THR A 12 11.79 -4.59 1.62
N ILE A 13 10.92 -4.88 0.65
CA ILE A 13 9.57 -5.38 0.91
C ILE A 13 9.57 -6.71 1.66
N GLU A 14 10.42 -7.67 1.29
CA GLU A 14 10.47 -9.00 1.93
C GLU A 14 10.83 -8.88 3.41
N MET A 15 11.95 -8.20 3.72
CA MET A 15 12.37 -7.96 5.10
C MET A 15 11.29 -7.22 5.92
N ARG A 16 10.64 -6.21 5.33
CA ARG A 16 9.58 -5.44 6.02
C ARG A 16 8.33 -6.28 6.28
N LEU A 17 7.96 -7.18 5.37
CA LEU A 17 6.80 -8.09 5.53
C LEU A 17 7.03 -9.17 6.60
N ASP A 18 8.29 -9.52 6.85
CA ASP A 18 8.71 -10.44 7.92
C ASP A 18 8.71 -9.79 9.30
N CYS A 19 8.70 -8.45 9.37
CA CYS A 19 8.51 -7.73 10.63
C CYS A 19 7.07 -7.84 11.16
N ASP A 20 6.90 -7.69 12.48
CA ASP A 20 5.59 -7.55 13.12
C ASP A 20 5.12 -6.08 13.10
N ALA A 21 5.13 -5.48 11.91
CA ALA A 21 4.74 -4.09 11.70
C ALA A 21 3.83 -3.99 10.47
N MET A 22 3.08 -2.89 10.40
CA MET A 22 2.33 -2.52 9.20
C MET A 22 3.28 -1.92 8.18
N VAL A 23 3.09 -2.23 6.90
CA VAL A 23 3.97 -1.81 5.81
C VAL A 23 3.21 -0.86 4.89
N ASN A 24 3.66 0.39 4.83
CA ASN A 24 3.05 1.38 3.94
C ASN A 24 3.76 1.40 2.59
N LEU A 25 2.97 1.23 1.54
CA LEU A 25 3.35 1.38 0.14
C LEU A 25 3.07 2.82 -0.27
N GLY A 26 4.03 3.70 0.00
CA GLY A 26 3.99 5.09 -0.42
C GLY A 26 4.18 5.19 -1.93
N VAL A 27 3.14 5.61 -2.65
CA VAL A 27 3.15 5.61 -4.12
C VAL A 27 3.78 6.89 -4.64
N CYS A 28 4.98 6.72 -5.20
CA CYS A 28 5.81 7.78 -5.77
C CYS A 28 6.56 7.26 -7.00
N TYR A 29 6.79 8.14 -7.98
CA TYR A 29 7.34 7.72 -9.28
C TYR A 29 8.84 7.44 -9.26
N ASP A 30 9.54 7.83 -8.21
CA ASP A 30 10.98 7.61 -8.01
C ASP A 30 11.30 6.26 -7.34
N LYS A 31 10.41 5.72 -6.49
CA LYS A 31 10.67 4.54 -5.66
C LYS A 31 9.67 3.41 -5.90
N LEU A 32 8.37 3.70 -5.95
CA LEU A 32 7.33 2.69 -5.99
C LEU A 32 6.13 3.17 -6.82
N ARG A 33 6.16 2.81 -8.10
CA ARG A 33 5.15 3.23 -9.08
C ARG A 33 3.85 2.44 -8.85
N PRO A 34 2.72 2.92 -9.40
CA PRO A 34 1.43 2.21 -9.31
C PRO A 34 1.50 0.71 -9.67
N ASP A 35 2.25 0.35 -10.71
CA ASP A 35 2.38 -1.04 -11.14
C ASP A 35 3.21 -1.89 -10.15
N ASP A 36 4.20 -1.27 -9.49
CA ASP A 36 5.00 -1.93 -8.46
C ASP A 36 4.13 -2.25 -7.22
N VAL A 37 3.20 -1.35 -6.86
CA VAL A 37 2.18 -1.60 -5.82
C VAL A 37 1.33 -2.81 -6.20
N ALA A 38 0.80 -2.82 -7.42
CA ALA A 38 -0.08 -3.88 -7.89
C ALA A 38 0.62 -5.23 -7.86
N GLU A 39 1.88 -5.29 -8.28
CA GLU A 39 2.70 -6.48 -8.24
C GLU A 39 2.94 -6.96 -6.80
N ILE A 40 3.27 -6.07 -5.86
CA ILE A 40 3.44 -6.43 -4.44
C ILE A 40 2.15 -7.04 -3.87
N VAL A 41 1.00 -6.38 -4.05
CA VAL A 41 -0.29 -6.86 -3.51
C VAL A 41 -0.69 -8.20 -4.14
N LYS A 42 -0.34 -8.41 -5.41
CA LYS A 42 -0.57 -9.67 -6.12
C LYS A 42 0.35 -10.79 -5.63
N ARG A 43 1.65 -10.50 -5.44
CA ARG A 43 2.69 -11.47 -5.08
C ARG A 43 2.58 -12.00 -3.65
N TYR A 44 2.06 -11.20 -2.71
CA TYR A 44 1.99 -11.56 -1.28
C TYR A 44 0.54 -11.65 -0.77
N PRO A 45 -0.28 -12.62 -1.24
CA PRO A 45 -1.68 -12.71 -0.87
C PRO A 45 -1.90 -12.95 0.64
N ASP A 46 -1.01 -13.71 1.27
CA ASP A 46 -1.00 -14.08 2.69
C ASP A 46 -0.54 -12.94 3.61
N LYS A 47 0.06 -11.89 3.05
CA LYS A 47 0.58 -10.73 3.81
C LYS A 47 -0.26 -9.47 3.64
N ARG A 48 -1.36 -9.52 2.89
CA ARG A 48 -2.18 -8.34 2.57
C ARG A 48 -2.70 -7.59 3.80
N ASP A 49 -2.98 -8.28 4.90
CA ASP A 49 -3.38 -7.65 6.16
C ASP A 49 -2.32 -6.73 6.80
N LYS A 50 -1.06 -6.84 6.35
CA LYS A 50 0.06 -5.99 6.75
C LYS A 50 0.37 -4.87 5.74
N LEU A 51 -0.43 -4.72 4.68
CA LEU A 51 -0.17 -3.72 3.64
C LEU A 51 -1.15 -2.55 3.74
N MET A 52 -0.66 -1.34 3.56
CA MET A 52 -1.49 -0.18 3.25
C MET A 52 -0.90 0.62 2.08
N VAL A 53 -1.73 1.41 1.40
CA VAL A 53 -1.31 2.24 0.26
C VAL A 53 -1.54 3.72 0.58
N SER A 54 -0.55 4.57 0.31
CA SER A 54 -0.62 6.01 0.56
C SER A 54 -0.08 6.85 -0.61
N SER A 55 -0.32 8.17 -0.57
CA SER A 55 -0.14 9.05 -1.72
C SER A 55 1.24 9.72 -1.85
N MET A 56 2.08 9.67 -0.81
CA MET A 56 3.32 10.47 -0.74
C MET A 56 3.10 11.96 -1.06
N LEU A 57 1.94 12.51 -0.66
CA LEU A 57 1.57 13.88 -1.00
C LEU A 57 2.63 14.89 -0.55
N GLY A 58 3.12 15.71 -1.48
CA GLY A 58 4.11 16.75 -1.22
C GLY A 58 5.57 16.29 -1.29
N THR A 59 5.84 15.02 -1.65
CA THR A 59 7.20 14.47 -1.76
C THR A 59 7.35 13.56 -2.97
N SER A 60 8.57 13.37 -3.46
CA SER A 60 8.95 12.26 -4.38
C SER A 60 8.09 12.07 -5.64
N GLY A 61 7.46 13.14 -6.16
CA GLY A 61 6.56 13.06 -7.31
C GLY A 61 5.22 12.36 -7.03
N GLY A 62 4.90 12.12 -5.75
CA GLY A 62 3.59 11.69 -5.28
C GLY A 62 2.56 12.83 -5.26
N GLY A 63 1.28 12.49 -5.14
CA GLY A 63 0.21 13.49 -5.13
C GLY A 63 -1.18 12.89 -4.96
N TYR A 64 -2.20 13.75 -5.06
CA TYR A 64 -3.60 13.37 -4.86
C TYR A 64 -4.05 12.18 -5.72
N PHE A 65 -3.45 12.00 -6.91
CA PHE A 65 -3.78 10.91 -7.82
C PHE A 65 -2.95 9.63 -7.63
N SER A 66 -1.98 9.61 -6.72
CA SER A 66 -1.13 8.44 -6.49
C SER A 66 -1.92 7.19 -6.10
N VAL A 67 -2.83 7.31 -5.11
CA VAL A 67 -3.69 6.18 -4.68
C VAL A 67 -4.68 5.77 -5.79
N PRO A 68 -5.45 6.69 -6.43
CA PRO A 68 -6.29 6.33 -7.58
C PRO A 68 -5.55 5.61 -8.71
N ARG A 69 -4.29 5.99 -9.00
CA ARG A 69 -3.48 5.33 -10.01
C ARG A 69 -3.05 3.92 -9.58
N ALA A 70 -2.68 3.72 -8.32
CA ALA A 70 -2.42 2.38 -7.79
C ALA A 70 -3.67 1.49 -7.83
N VAL A 71 -4.85 2.04 -7.51
CA VAL A 71 -6.14 1.37 -7.66
C VAL A 71 -6.38 0.93 -9.11
N LEU A 72 -6.12 1.81 -10.07
CA LEU A 72 -6.25 1.49 -11.50
C LEU A 72 -5.27 0.36 -11.90
N ALA A 73 -4.01 0.45 -11.50
CA ALA A 73 -3.00 -0.57 -11.78
C ALA A 73 -3.41 -1.94 -11.18
N MET A 74 -3.90 -1.97 -9.94
CA MET A 74 -4.40 -3.19 -9.31
C MET A 74 -5.59 -3.80 -10.05
N ARG A 75 -6.52 -2.98 -10.55
CA ARG A 75 -7.64 -3.44 -11.40
C ARG A 75 -7.13 -4.04 -12.70
N MET A 76 -6.19 -3.37 -13.37
CA MET A 76 -5.57 -3.86 -14.61
C MET A 76 -4.79 -5.17 -14.38
N ALA A 77 -4.21 -5.36 -13.20
CA ALA A 77 -3.54 -6.59 -12.80
C ALA A 77 -4.49 -7.76 -12.44
N GLY A 78 -5.81 -7.52 -12.46
CA GLY A 78 -6.85 -8.52 -12.18
C GLY A 78 -7.15 -8.73 -10.69
N LEU A 79 -6.72 -7.81 -9.80
CA LEU A 79 -7.06 -7.91 -8.39
C LEU A 79 -8.54 -7.59 -8.15
N LYS A 80 -9.18 -8.40 -7.29
CA LYS A 80 -10.58 -8.21 -6.94
C LYS A 80 -10.77 -6.93 -6.13
N ARG A 81 -11.97 -6.37 -6.20
CA ARG A 81 -12.33 -5.12 -5.50
C ARG A 81 -12.05 -5.21 -4.00
N GLU A 82 -12.37 -6.33 -3.37
CA GLU A 82 -12.23 -6.52 -1.92
C GLU A 82 -10.75 -6.52 -1.50
N VAL A 83 -9.86 -7.02 -2.36
CA VAL A 83 -8.40 -6.97 -2.13
C VAL A 83 -7.88 -5.54 -2.24
N ILE A 84 -8.39 -4.78 -3.22
CA ILE A 84 -8.01 -3.37 -3.41
C ILE A 84 -8.48 -2.56 -2.20
N GLU A 85 -9.75 -2.70 -1.81
CA GLU A 85 -10.33 -1.99 -0.67
C GLU A 85 -9.63 -2.38 0.64
N GLN A 86 -9.21 -3.65 0.80
CA GLN A 86 -8.44 -4.08 1.97
C GLN A 86 -7.19 -3.21 2.18
N VAL A 87 -6.36 -3.05 1.15
CA VAL A 87 -5.08 -2.34 1.28
C VAL A 87 -5.18 -0.82 1.16
N THR A 88 -6.22 -0.29 0.48
CA THR A 88 -6.39 1.17 0.35
C THR A 88 -7.27 1.79 1.44
N TRP A 89 -8.07 0.98 2.14
CA TRP A 89 -9.08 1.48 3.07
C TRP A 89 -9.18 0.69 4.37
N GLU A 90 -9.48 -0.61 4.33
CA GLU A 90 -9.80 -1.35 5.56
C GLU A 90 -8.60 -1.46 6.50
N ASN A 91 -7.43 -1.82 5.98
CA ASN A 91 -6.20 -1.91 6.76
C ASN A 91 -5.81 -0.57 7.40
N PRO A 92 -5.70 0.55 6.67
CA PRO A 92 -5.40 1.84 7.30
C PRO A 92 -6.49 2.28 8.28
N ARG A 93 -7.79 2.10 7.97
CA ARG A 93 -8.90 2.42 8.88
C ARG A 93 -8.77 1.67 10.21
N ARG A 94 -8.58 0.35 10.13
CA ARG A 94 -8.39 -0.54 11.30
C ARG A 94 -7.14 -0.18 12.09
N PHE A 95 -6.02 0.03 11.40
CA PHE A 95 -4.73 0.29 12.02
C PHE A 95 -4.72 1.61 12.80
N TYR A 96 -5.25 2.69 12.20
CA TYR A 96 -5.31 4.01 12.84
C TYR A 96 -6.51 4.21 13.75
N SER A 97 -7.45 3.27 13.80
CA SER A 97 -8.71 3.41 14.55
C SER A 97 -9.45 4.70 14.19
N LEU A 98 -9.58 4.98 12.89
CA LEU A 98 -10.18 6.22 12.42
C LEU A 98 -11.66 6.29 12.87
N PRO A 99 -12.13 7.43 13.41
CA PRO A 99 -13.51 7.61 13.85
C PRO A 99 -14.41 7.89 12.65
N LEU A 100 -14.61 6.86 11.83
CA LEU A 100 -15.41 6.92 10.61
C LEU A 100 -16.58 5.95 10.79
N ASP A 101 -17.78 6.50 10.69
CA ASP A 101 -19.05 5.77 10.86
C ASP A 101 -19.35 4.82 9.68
#